data_AF-X1II52-F1
#
_entry.id   AF-X1II52-F1
#
_cell.length_a   1.000
_cell.length_b   1.000
_cell.length_c   1.000
_cell.angle_alpha   90.00
_cell.angle_beta   90.00
_cell.angle_gamma   90.00
#
_symmetry.space_group_name_H-M   'P 1'
#
loop_
_entity.id
_entity.type
_entity.pdbx_description
1 polymer ?
#
loop_
_entity_poly.entity_id
_entity_poly.type
_entity_poly.pdbx_seq_one_letter_code
_entity_poly.pdbx_strand_id
1 'polypeptide(L)'
;MSNEEKEYKFKITIVGDPSVGKTTLVKKYTTGSFQKDYIATLGAQFSKYEEIIEGNQIKLFIWDIAGQDVFETMRSKFYNGSSAAIIVFSHAPEEITSFNHVDKWLKELNEYCGNIPIALFGNKIDLIDEKDLALNEDKVNSDFNVGKYSKDHNFIGYFKTSALTGQG
;
A
#
# COMPACT_ATOMS: atom_id res chain seq x y z
N MET A 1 2.95 35.97 -16.53
CA MET A 1 3.83 34.79 -16.50
C MET A 1 2.90 33.59 -16.43
N SER A 2 2.81 32.79 -17.49
CA SER A 2 2.00 31.58 -17.49
C SER A 2 2.65 30.58 -16.53
N ASN A 3 1.91 30.12 -15.52
CA ASN A 3 2.32 28.92 -14.78
C ASN A 3 2.34 27.79 -15.81
N GLU A 4 3.52 27.27 -16.13
CA GLU A 4 3.64 26.07 -16.96
C GLU A 4 3.06 24.89 -16.15
N GLU A 5 1.90 24.41 -16.58
CA GLU A 5 1.31 23.17 -16.08
C GLU A 5 2.29 22.02 -16.37
N LYS A 6 2.77 21.34 -15.32
CA LYS A 6 3.71 20.23 -15.44
C LYS A 6 3.01 18.90 -15.25
N GLU A 7 3.51 17.89 -15.96
CA GLU A 7 3.10 16.50 -15.79
C GLU A 7 4.12 15.75 -14.91
N TYR A 8 3.65 15.14 -13.83
CA TYR A 8 4.44 14.28 -12.96
C TYR A 8 3.95 12.84 -13.02
N LYS A 9 4.89 11.90 -13.09
CA LYS A 9 4.63 10.47 -13.19
C LYS A 9 5.35 9.74 -12.06
N PHE A 10 4.60 9.01 -11.25
CA PHE A 10 5.14 8.26 -10.12
C PHE A 10 4.75 6.80 -10.23
N LYS A 11 5.73 5.92 -10.06
CA LYS A 11 5.47 4.49 -9.92
C LYS A 11 5.26 4.17 -8.44
N ILE A 12 4.12 3.62 -8.10
CA ILE A 12 3.75 3.22 -6.74
C ILE A 12 3.64 1.71 -6.69
N THR A 13 4.34 1.08 -5.76
CA THR A 13 4.27 -0.37 -5.58
C THR A 13 3.52 -0.71 -4.31
N ILE A 14 2.57 -1.66 -4.40
CA ILE A 14 1.81 -2.14 -3.24
C ILE A 14 2.20 -3.58 -2.92
N VAL A 15 2.59 -3.80 -1.67
CA VAL A 15 3.02 -5.09 -1.12
C VAL A 15 2.28 -5.42 0.18
N GLY A 16 2.45 -6.65 0.65
CA GLY A 16 1.74 -7.18 1.81
C GLY A 16 1.29 -8.60 1.57
N ASP A 17 0.87 -9.27 2.64
CA ASP A 17 0.48 -10.67 2.61
C ASP A 17 -0.69 -10.96 1.65
N PRO A 18 -0.88 -12.23 1.23
CA PRO A 18 -2.09 -12.64 0.55
C PRO A 18 -3.35 -12.25 1.34
N SER A 19 -4.45 -11.98 0.64
CA SER A 19 -5.79 -11.71 1.23
C SER A 19 -5.96 -10.44 2.08
N VAL A 20 -4.90 -9.70 2.42
CA VAL A 20 -5.00 -8.41 3.18
C VAL A 20 -5.76 -7.29 2.44
N GLY A 21 -6.04 -7.47 1.15
CA GLY A 21 -6.94 -6.60 0.38
C GLY A 21 -6.27 -5.58 -0.54
N LYS A 22 -4.98 -5.75 -0.89
CA LYS A 22 -4.23 -4.90 -1.84
C LYS A 22 -5.00 -4.60 -3.12
N THR A 23 -5.41 -5.64 -3.84
CA THR A 23 -6.18 -5.53 -5.08
C THR A 23 -7.49 -4.77 -4.90
N THR A 24 -8.20 -5.00 -3.80
CA THR A 24 -9.47 -4.33 -3.51
C THR A 24 -9.25 -2.85 -3.20
N LEU A 25 -8.21 -2.50 -2.44
CA LEU A 25 -7.82 -1.11 -2.18
C LEU A 25 -7.51 -0.38 -3.49
N VAL A 26 -6.63 -0.94 -4.33
CA VAL A 26 -6.30 -0.36 -5.63
C VAL A 26 -7.57 -0.14 -6.44
N LYS A 27 -8.41 -1.16 -6.56
CA LYS A 27 -9.68 -1.05 -7.30
C LYS A 27 -10.56 0.05 -6.75
N LYS A 28 -10.77 0.12 -5.43
CA LYS A 28 -11.65 1.10 -4.79
C LYS A 28 -11.18 2.53 -5.05
N TYR A 29 -9.90 2.82 -4.82
CA TYR A 29 -9.36 4.18 -4.88
C TYR A 29 -8.93 4.64 -6.28
N THR A 30 -8.93 3.76 -7.28
CA THR A 30 -8.71 4.13 -8.69
C THR A 30 -10.00 4.22 -9.50
N THR A 31 -11.17 4.03 -8.87
CA THR A 31 -12.46 4.06 -9.57
C THR A 31 -12.83 5.50 -9.95
N GLY A 32 -12.51 5.88 -11.20
CA GLY A 32 -12.83 7.20 -11.77
C GLY A 32 -11.94 7.61 -12.95
N SER A 33 -10.74 7.04 -13.07
CA SER A 33 -9.72 7.40 -14.07
C SER A 33 -9.23 6.18 -14.90
N PHE A 34 -10.09 5.19 -15.14
CA PHE A 34 -9.65 3.81 -15.35
C PHE A 34 -9.11 3.46 -16.75
N GLN A 35 -7.84 3.00 -16.80
CA GLN A 35 -7.34 1.96 -17.71
C GLN A 35 -6.73 0.83 -16.86
N LYS A 36 -7.22 -0.41 -17.02
CA LYS A 36 -6.83 -1.57 -16.22
C LYS A 36 -6.19 -2.59 -17.15
N ASP A 37 -4.88 -2.77 -17.03
CA ASP A 37 -4.16 -3.78 -17.80
C ASP A 37 -3.69 -4.89 -16.85
N TYR A 38 -4.00 -6.14 -17.19
CA TYR A 38 -3.49 -7.31 -16.50
C TYR A 38 -2.27 -7.84 -17.23
N ILE A 39 -1.12 -7.90 -16.57
CA ILE A 39 0.12 -8.38 -17.17
C ILE A 39 0.27 -9.87 -16.81
N ALA A 40 -0.41 -10.72 -17.57
CA ALA A 40 -0.57 -12.16 -17.30
C ALA A 40 0.73 -12.95 -17.17
N THR A 41 1.78 -12.55 -17.89
CA THR A 41 3.09 -13.21 -17.88
C THR A 41 3.88 -12.97 -16.59
N LEU A 42 3.39 -12.09 -15.73
CA LEU A 42 4.17 -11.46 -14.67
C LEU A 42 3.49 -11.49 -13.29
N GLY A 43 2.25 -11.99 -13.21
CA GLY A 43 1.53 -12.16 -11.94
C GLY A 43 1.24 -10.85 -11.20
N ALA A 44 1.24 -9.71 -11.91
CA ALA A 44 1.01 -8.38 -11.35
C ALA A 44 -0.13 -7.67 -12.08
N GLN A 45 -0.95 -6.93 -11.31
CA GLN A 45 -1.99 -6.06 -11.84
C GLN A 45 -1.49 -4.62 -11.88
N PHE A 46 -1.68 -3.96 -13.01
CA PHE A 46 -1.33 -2.56 -13.21
C PHE A 46 -2.60 -1.70 -13.18
N SER A 47 -2.54 -0.55 -12.50
CA SER A 47 -3.63 0.42 -12.46
C SER A 47 -3.08 1.84 -12.51
N LYS A 48 -3.87 2.74 -13.09
CA LYS A 48 -3.49 4.13 -13.30
C LYS A 48 -4.47 5.06 -12.58
N TYR A 49 -3.93 6.01 -11.83
CA TYR A 49 -4.67 7.10 -11.21
C TYR A 49 -4.16 8.43 -11.73
N GLU A 50 -5.05 9.36 -12.04
CA GLU A 50 -4.70 10.70 -12.51
C GLU A 50 -5.54 11.76 -11.81
N GLU A 51 -4.89 12.83 -11.35
CA GLU A 51 -5.53 13.97 -10.70
C GLU A 51 -4.75 15.25 -11.00
N ILE A 52 -5.43 16.40 -10.94
CA ILE A 52 -4.78 17.72 -11.02
C ILE A 52 -4.60 18.24 -9.59
N ILE A 53 -3.34 18.42 -9.18
CA ILE A 53 -2.98 18.95 -7.86
C ILE A 53 -2.20 20.24 -8.07
N GLU A 54 -2.72 21.36 -7.54
CA GLU A 54 -2.11 22.69 -7.65
C GLU A 54 -1.79 23.10 -9.10
N GLY A 55 -2.65 22.71 -10.05
CA GLY A 55 -2.48 22.99 -11.48
C GLY A 55 -1.48 22.07 -12.20
N ASN A 56 -0.89 21.09 -11.51
CA ASN A 56 -0.03 20.08 -12.11
C ASN A 56 -0.79 18.77 -12.34
N GLN A 57 -0.54 18.12 -13.46
CA GLN A 57 -1.11 16.80 -13.75
C GLN A 57 -0.28 15.72 -13.06
N ILE A 58 -0.86 15.06 -12.06
CA ILE A 58 -0.22 13.96 -11.32
C ILE A 58 -0.74 12.63 -11.85
N LYS A 59 0.17 11.73 -12.20
CA LYS A 59 -0.12 10.38 -12.69
C LYS A 59 0.55 9.35 -11.80
N LEU A 60 -0.25 8.50 -11.16
CA LEU A 60 0.24 7.38 -10.38
C LEU A 60 0.07 6.09 -11.17
N PHE A 61 1.15 5.34 -11.29
CA PHE A 61 1.21 4.03 -11.89
C PHE A 61 1.36 3.00 -10.77
N ILE A 62 0.26 2.34 -10.45
CA ILE A 62 0.15 1.46 -9.29
C ILE A 62 0.37 0.02 -9.72
N TRP A 63 1.35 -0.63 -9.10
CA TRP A 63 1.67 -2.04 -9.28
C TRP A 63 1.15 -2.83 -8.08
N ASP A 64 0.07 -3.59 -8.31
CA ASP A 64 -0.48 -4.55 -7.36
C ASP A 64 0.18 -5.91 -7.59
N ILE A 65 1.06 -6.28 -6.66
CA ILE A 65 1.90 -7.47 -6.78
C ILE A 65 1.36 -8.59 -5.89
N ALA A 66 1.38 -9.83 -6.40
CA ALA A 66 1.00 -11.00 -5.63
C ALA A 66 1.90 -11.19 -4.40
N GLY A 67 1.29 -11.30 -3.22
CA GLY A 67 2.01 -11.40 -1.93
C GLY A 67 2.47 -12.81 -1.54
N GLN A 68 2.33 -13.83 -2.40
CA GLN A 68 2.71 -15.20 -2.06
C GLN A 68 4.22 -15.41 -2.29
N ASP A 69 4.89 -16.13 -1.40
CA ASP A 69 6.34 -16.36 -1.44
C ASP A 69 6.86 -17.00 -2.72
N VAL A 70 6.04 -17.84 -3.36
CA VAL A 70 6.36 -18.46 -4.66
C VAL A 70 6.66 -17.42 -5.75
N PHE A 71 6.21 -16.17 -5.59
CA PHE A 71 6.48 -15.08 -6.53
C PHE A 71 7.68 -14.19 -6.17
N GLU A 72 8.41 -14.44 -5.07
CA GLU A 72 9.48 -13.56 -4.56
C GLU A 72 10.52 -13.17 -5.63
N THR A 73 11.05 -14.15 -6.36
CA THR A 73 12.01 -13.90 -7.45
C THR A 73 11.40 -13.03 -8.57
N MET A 74 10.09 -13.15 -8.82
CA MET A 74 9.40 -12.31 -9.80
C MET A 74 9.09 -10.91 -9.26
N ARG A 75 8.81 -10.76 -7.96
CA ARG A 75 8.46 -9.48 -7.31
C ARG A 75 9.57 -8.44 -7.44
N SER A 76 10.83 -8.87 -7.31
CA SER A 76 12.01 -8.00 -7.46
C SER A 76 11.99 -7.13 -8.72
N LYS A 77 11.48 -7.67 -9.84
CA LYS A 77 11.39 -6.95 -11.13
C LYS A 77 10.39 -5.80 -11.10
N PHE A 78 9.35 -5.89 -10.26
CA PHE A 78 8.33 -4.86 -10.14
C PHE A 78 8.70 -3.75 -9.17
N TYR A 79 9.64 -3.98 -8.26
CA TYR A 79 10.13 -2.94 -7.36
C TYR A 79 10.98 -1.89 -8.05
N ASN A 80 11.80 -2.30 -9.03
CA ASN A 80 12.73 -1.38 -9.67
C ASN A 80 12.04 -0.13 -10.25
N GLY A 81 12.57 1.05 -9.92
CA GLY A 81 12.05 2.34 -10.37
C GLY A 81 10.77 2.80 -9.65
N SER A 82 10.37 2.17 -8.56
CA SER A 82 9.29 2.68 -7.71
C SER A 82 9.70 4.03 -7.09
N SER A 83 8.82 5.02 -7.20
CA SER A 83 8.99 6.35 -6.59
C SER A 83 8.55 6.35 -5.13
N ALA A 84 7.60 5.49 -4.77
CA ALA A 84 7.13 5.26 -3.41
C ALA A 84 6.48 3.87 -3.31
N ALA A 85 6.22 3.40 -2.09
CA ALA A 85 5.56 2.13 -1.85
C ALA A 85 4.49 2.20 -0.75
N ILE A 86 3.59 1.23 -0.77
CA ILE A 86 2.58 1.03 0.28
C ILE A 86 2.70 -0.42 0.76
N ILE A 87 2.92 -0.61 2.06
CA ILE A 87 2.81 -1.92 2.71
C ILE A 87 1.41 -2.03 3.31
N VAL A 88 0.68 -3.08 2.95
CA VAL A 88 -0.66 -3.35 3.46
C VAL A 88 -0.64 -4.55 4.39
N PHE A 89 -1.19 -4.38 5.59
CA PHE A 89 -1.54 -5.47 6.50
C PHE A 89 -3.04 -5.40 6.82
N SER A 90 -3.57 -6.37 7.55
CA SER A 90 -4.99 -6.46 7.89
C SER A 90 -5.23 -6.36 9.40
N HIS A 91 -6.28 -5.64 9.79
CA HIS A 91 -6.81 -5.65 11.15
C HIS A 91 -7.75 -6.82 11.43
N ALA A 92 -8.15 -7.57 10.41
CA ALA A 92 -9.03 -8.73 10.60
C ALA A 92 -8.38 -9.74 11.55
N PRO A 93 -9.13 -10.28 12.53
CA PRO A 93 -8.58 -11.23 13.51
C PRO A 93 -7.89 -12.46 12.89
N GLU A 94 -8.41 -12.96 11.77
CA GLU A 94 -7.87 -14.13 11.05
C GLU A 94 -6.55 -13.83 10.32
N GLU A 95 -6.21 -12.56 10.13
CA GLU A 95 -5.05 -12.10 9.35
C GLU A 95 -4.08 -11.27 10.20
N ILE A 96 -4.21 -11.33 11.53
CA ILE A 96 -3.42 -10.57 12.50
C ILE A 96 -1.91 -10.71 12.31
N THR A 97 -1.46 -11.88 11.86
CA THR A 97 -0.04 -12.18 11.61
C THR A 97 0.54 -11.38 10.45
N SER A 98 -0.29 -10.81 9.58
CA SER A 98 0.17 -9.97 8.46
C SER A 98 0.95 -8.74 8.92
N PHE A 99 0.67 -8.22 10.13
CA PHE A 99 1.46 -7.13 10.70
C PHE A 99 2.87 -7.56 11.07
N ASN A 100 3.05 -8.78 11.59
CA ASN A 100 4.39 -9.32 11.91
C ASN A 100 5.26 -9.51 10.66
N HIS A 101 4.64 -9.62 9.48
CA HIS A 101 5.35 -9.73 8.20
C HIS A 101 5.69 -8.37 7.57
N VAL A 102 5.31 -7.23 8.17
CA VAL A 102 5.66 -5.90 7.67
C VAL A 102 7.18 -5.72 7.59
N ASP A 103 7.95 -6.23 8.56
CA ASP A 103 9.42 -6.20 8.53
C ASP A 103 10.01 -6.88 7.29
N LYS A 104 9.42 -8.01 6.90
CA LYS A 104 9.83 -8.74 5.69
C LYS A 104 9.59 -7.88 4.44
N TRP A 105 8.40 -7.28 4.32
CA TRP A 105 8.05 -6.43 3.19
C TRP A 105 8.90 -5.16 3.13
N LEU A 106 9.17 -4.55 4.28
CA LEU A 106 10.03 -3.38 4.40
C LEU A 106 11.47 -3.70 3.98
N LYS A 107 12.01 -4.84 4.44
CA LYS A 107 13.33 -5.32 4.03
C LYS A 107 13.40 -5.54 2.52
N GLU A 108 12.40 -6.22 1.96
CA GLU A 108 12.32 -6.51 0.52
C GLU A 108 12.28 -5.19 -0.29
N LEU A 109 11.45 -4.22 0.10
CA LEU A 109 11.39 -2.91 -0.56
C LEU A 109 12.71 -2.15 -0.45
N ASN A 110 13.35 -2.12 0.71
CA ASN A 110 14.63 -1.44 0.90
C ASN A 110 15.74 -2.07 0.07
N GLU A 111 15.74 -3.39 -0.08
CA GLU A 111 16.72 -4.12 -0.89
C GLU A 111 16.62 -3.77 -2.38
N TYR A 112 15.41 -3.65 -2.93
CA TYR A 112 15.21 -3.47 -4.37
C TYR A 112 14.91 -2.03 -4.82
N CYS A 113 14.37 -1.18 -3.94
CA CYS A 113 14.03 0.21 -4.24
C CYS A 113 15.01 1.21 -3.60
N GLY A 114 15.81 0.80 -2.62
CA GLY A 114 16.55 1.71 -1.75
C GLY A 114 15.61 2.51 -0.83
N ASN A 115 16.06 3.70 -0.41
CA ASN A 115 15.32 4.54 0.54
C ASN A 115 14.27 5.41 -0.18
N ILE A 116 13.10 4.83 -0.46
CA ILE A 116 11.94 5.53 -1.02
C ILE A 116 10.91 5.83 0.08
N PRO A 117 10.01 6.81 -0.09
CA PRO A 117 8.87 7.00 0.81
C PRO A 117 7.97 5.75 0.86
N ILE A 118 7.65 5.28 2.07
CA ILE A 118 6.78 4.11 2.28
C ILE A 118 5.64 4.47 3.23
N ALA A 119 4.41 4.21 2.82
CA ALA A 119 3.23 4.31 3.67
C ALA A 119 2.82 2.94 4.22
N LEU A 120 2.29 2.91 5.44
CA LEU A 120 1.77 1.70 6.08
C LEU A 120 0.24 1.75 6.14
N PHE A 121 -0.42 0.76 5.55
CA PHE A 121 -1.88 0.70 5.46
C PHE A 121 -2.39 -0.47 6.30
N GLY A 122 -3.19 -0.19 7.32
CA GLY A 122 -3.94 -1.19 8.08
C GLY A 122 -5.35 -1.31 7.51
N ASN A 123 -5.62 -2.35 6.75
CA ASN A 123 -6.89 -2.54 6.06
C ASN A 123 -7.90 -3.33 6.89
N LYS A 124 -9.15 -3.37 6.42
CA LYS A 124 -10.27 -4.13 7.00
C LYS A 124 -10.67 -3.67 8.40
N ILE A 125 -10.59 -2.36 8.65
CA ILE A 125 -11.10 -1.77 9.89
C ILE A 125 -12.62 -1.89 10.04
N ASP A 126 -13.34 -2.29 8.98
CA ASP A 126 -14.76 -2.63 9.04
C ASP A 126 -15.04 -3.96 9.78
N LEU A 127 -14.02 -4.80 10.00
CA LEU A 127 -14.16 -6.11 10.65
C LEU A 127 -13.79 -6.09 12.15
N ILE A 128 -13.53 -4.92 12.72
CA ILE A 128 -13.07 -4.74 14.10
C ILE A 128 -13.83 -3.61 14.78
N ASP A 129 -13.88 -3.65 16.10
CA ASP A 129 -14.36 -2.52 16.90
C ASP A 129 -13.24 -1.47 16.98
N GLU A 130 -13.52 -0.25 16.52
CA GLU A 130 -12.56 0.85 16.55
C GLU A 130 -12.07 1.17 17.97
N LYS A 131 -12.92 0.98 19.00
CA LYS A 131 -12.50 1.16 20.40
C LYS A 131 -11.51 0.10 20.84
N ASP A 132 -11.71 -1.14 20.40
CA ASP A 132 -10.76 -2.22 20.70
C ASP A 132 -9.42 -1.94 20.01
N LEU A 133 -9.42 -1.45 18.77
CA LEU A 133 -8.18 -1.06 18.09
C LEU A 133 -7.45 0.10 18.80
N ALA A 134 -8.20 1.07 19.30
CA ALA A 134 -7.65 2.26 19.96
C ALA A 134 -7.16 1.99 21.39
N LEU A 135 -7.82 1.10 22.14
CA LEU A 135 -7.61 0.95 23.59
C LEU A 135 -6.88 -0.34 23.97
N ASN A 136 -6.83 -1.35 23.10
CA ASN A 136 -6.24 -2.65 23.42
C ASN A 136 -4.75 -2.68 23.05
N GLU A 137 -3.91 -2.07 23.88
CA GLU A 137 -2.45 -2.01 23.66
C GLU A 137 -1.77 -3.38 23.64
N ASP A 138 -2.41 -4.44 24.18
CA ASP A 138 -1.87 -5.81 24.15
C ASP A 138 -1.91 -6.42 22.73
N LYS A 139 -2.75 -5.89 21.83
CA LYS A 139 -2.79 -6.35 20.43
C LYS A 139 -1.60 -5.80 19.66
N VAL A 140 -0.88 -6.70 18.99
CA VAL A 140 0.29 -6.33 18.17
C VAL A 140 -0.03 -5.29 17.09
N ASN A 141 -1.26 -5.33 16.56
CA ASN A 141 -1.74 -4.41 15.52
C ASN A 141 -2.64 -3.28 16.06
N SER A 142 -2.55 -2.95 17.36
CA SER A 142 -3.28 -1.82 17.94
C SER A 142 -2.81 -0.48 17.36
N ASP A 143 -3.64 0.56 17.46
CA ASP A 143 -3.29 1.91 16.96
C ASP A 143 -1.98 2.43 17.59
N PHE A 144 -1.78 2.16 18.89
CA PHE A 144 -0.56 2.53 19.60
C PHE A 144 0.67 1.79 19.05
N ASN A 145 0.59 0.46 18.93
CA ASN A 145 1.73 -0.36 18.51
C ASN A 145 2.10 -0.11 17.05
N VAL A 146 1.11 -0.03 16.15
CA VAL A 146 1.33 0.26 14.73
C VAL A 146 1.83 1.69 14.54
N GLY A 147 1.25 2.66 15.27
CA GLY A 147 1.67 4.05 15.23
C GLY A 147 3.11 4.25 15.73
N LYS A 148 3.51 3.52 16.77
CA LYS A 148 4.91 3.50 17.24
C LYS A 148 5.83 2.86 16.20
N TYR A 149 5.49 1.67 15.71
CA TYR A 149 6.26 0.95 14.70
C TYR A 149 6.46 1.80 13.43
N SER A 150 5.41 2.49 12.97
CA SER A 150 5.43 3.39 11.82
C SER A 150 6.47 4.50 11.98
N LYS A 151 6.55 5.12 13.16
CA LYS A 151 7.54 6.16 13.47
C LYS A 151 8.95 5.59 13.58
N ASP A 152 9.11 4.49 14.32
CA ASP A 152 10.42 3.87 14.57
C ASP A 152 11.10 3.41 13.27
N HIS A 153 10.32 3.08 12.23
CA HIS A 153 10.80 2.63 10.92
C HIS A 153 10.69 3.69 9.80
N ASN A 154 10.42 4.97 10.16
CA ASN A 154 10.37 6.09 9.22
C ASN A 154 9.34 5.95 8.07
N PHE A 155 8.21 5.28 8.33
CA PHE A 155 7.09 5.34 7.39
C PHE A 155 6.56 6.77 7.31
N ILE A 156 6.11 7.19 6.13
CA ILE A 156 5.54 8.54 5.94
C ILE A 156 4.19 8.72 6.66
N GLY A 157 3.56 7.60 7.03
CA GLY A 157 2.33 7.57 7.80
C GLY A 157 1.77 6.17 7.94
N TYR A 158 0.92 6.02 8.96
CA TYR A 158 0.04 4.87 9.15
C TYR A 158 -1.40 5.30 8.85
N PHE A 159 -2.05 4.59 7.94
CA PHE A 159 -3.40 4.88 7.49
C PHE A 159 -4.31 3.67 7.74
N LYS A 160 -5.39 3.91 8.47
CA LYS A 160 -6.49 2.96 8.67
C LYS A 160 -7.40 2.99 7.45
N THR A 161 -7.65 1.83 6.85
CA THR A 161 -8.42 1.74 5.62
C THR A 161 -9.46 0.62 5.68
N SER A 162 -10.54 0.79 4.93
CA SER A 162 -11.50 -0.26 4.61
C SER A 162 -11.77 -0.23 3.11
N ALA A 163 -11.21 -1.19 2.39
CA ALA A 163 -11.48 -1.34 0.96
C ALA A 163 -12.98 -1.62 0.66
N LEU A 164 -13.69 -2.21 1.62
CA LEU A 164 -15.13 -2.50 1.52
C LEU A 164 -15.94 -1.21 1.53
N THR A 165 -15.78 -0.41 2.59
CA THR A 165 -16.58 0.81 2.80
C THR A 165 -16.06 1.99 1.98
N GLY A 166 -14.74 2.06 1.74
CA GLY A 166 -14.07 3.23 1.19
C GLY A 166 -13.61 4.22 2.25
N GLN A 167 -13.59 3.83 3.53
CA GLN A 167 -12.98 4.61 4.60
C GLN A 167 -11.45 4.57 4.47
N GLY A 168 -10.81 5.71 4.68
CA GLY A 168 -9.35 5.89 4.60
C GLY A 168 -8.97 7.16 3.88
#